data_AF-A0A8B6G8C4-F1
#
_entry.id   AF-A0A8B6G8C4-F1
#
_cell.length_a   1.000
_cell.length_b   1.000
_cell.length_c   1.000
_cell.angle_alpha   90.00
_cell.angle_beta   90.00
_cell.angle_gamma   90.00
#
_symmetry.space_group_name_H-M   'P 1'
#
loop_
_entity.id
_entity.type
_entity.pdbx_description
1 polymer ?
#
loop_
_entity_poly.entity_id
_entity_poly.type
_entity_poly.pdbx_seq_one_letter_code
_entity_poly.pdbx_strand_id
1 'polypeptide(L)'
;MAFDAGKFLKTPDLEGFDNLKKEELVLLAKHLKLDFKISMRKQIINNLVIDKLVDSEILGEEALELKVETVDAIKLKHLALEHELKLKELEMKERLEMEKIKEKEDEFKLKQDEFKLKQAELEMKERLEMDKKEKEDEFKLKELEMRERLEMEKLKIEMVKEESNTKVQPKSEYFDAAKNIRLVPRFCEKNSR
;
A
#
# COMPACT_ATOMS: atom_id res chain seq x y z
N MET A 1 -69.97 -29.61 -41.53
CA MET A 1 -70.60 -28.28 -41.65
C MET A 1 -69.51 -27.30 -42.01
N ALA A 2 -69.73 -26.42 -42.98
CA ALA A 2 -68.74 -25.39 -43.32
C ALA A 2 -68.74 -24.31 -42.22
N PHE A 3 -67.56 -23.93 -41.73
CA PHE A 3 -67.39 -22.82 -40.81
C PHE A 3 -67.78 -21.49 -41.49
N ASP A 4 -68.54 -20.65 -40.80
CA ASP A 4 -69.00 -19.34 -41.29
C ASP A 4 -68.43 -18.24 -40.39
N ALA A 5 -67.43 -17.53 -40.90
CA ALA A 5 -66.76 -16.44 -40.19
C ALA A 5 -67.71 -15.30 -39.81
N GLY A 6 -68.73 -15.01 -40.63
CA GLY A 6 -69.69 -13.94 -40.36
C GLY A 6 -70.67 -14.27 -39.23
N LYS A 7 -70.97 -15.55 -39.02
CA LYS A 7 -71.76 -16.00 -37.86
C LYS A 7 -70.94 -16.02 -36.58
N PHE A 8 -69.69 -16.49 -36.67
CA PHE A 8 -68.77 -16.54 -35.54
C PHE A 8 -68.54 -15.15 -34.92
N LEU A 9 -68.34 -14.11 -35.75
CA LEU A 9 -68.13 -12.74 -35.26
C LEU A 9 -69.34 -12.11 -34.56
N LYS A 10 -70.55 -12.67 -34.69
CA LYS A 10 -71.76 -12.18 -34.01
C LYS A 10 -71.93 -12.76 -32.61
N THR A 11 -71.43 -13.97 -32.40
CA THR A 11 -71.42 -14.67 -31.12
C THR A 11 -70.03 -15.27 -30.94
N PRO A 12 -69.02 -14.42 -30.64
CA PRO A 12 -67.67 -14.88 -30.46
C PRO A 12 -67.60 -15.75 -29.20
N ASP A 13 -67.11 -16.98 -29.36
CA ASP A 13 -66.91 -17.93 -28.27
C ASP A 13 -65.42 -18.32 -28.20
N LEU A 14 -64.85 -18.24 -26.99
CA LEU A 14 -63.44 -18.49 -26.71
C LEU A 14 -63.08 -19.96 -26.88
N GLU A 15 -63.94 -20.89 -26.43
CA GLU A 15 -63.73 -22.33 -26.61
C GLU A 15 -63.88 -22.72 -28.09
N GLY A 16 -64.87 -22.13 -28.78
CA GLY A 16 -65.05 -22.29 -30.21
C GLY A 16 -63.87 -21.77 -31.03
N PHE A 17 -63.23 -20.68 -30.58
CA PHE A 17 -62.05 -20.10 -31.23
C PHE A 17 -60.82 -21.00 -31.13
N ASP A 18 -60.52 -21.53 -29.94
CA ASP A 18 -59.33 -22.35 -29.71
C ASP A 18 -59.34 -23.65 -30.54
N ASN A 19 -60.54 -24.19 -30.76
CA ASN A 19 -60.77 -25.39 -31.55
C ASN A 19 -60.71 -25.17 -33.08
N LEU A 20 -60.58 -23.94 -33.58
CA LEU A 20 -60.57 -23.66 -35.02
C LEU A 20 -59.40 -24.33 -35.74
N LYS A 21 -59.68 -24.89 -36.92
CA LYS A 21 -58.66 -25.45 -37.81
C LYS A 21 -57.94 -24.33 -38.56
N LYS A 22 -56.76 -24.63 -39.11
CA LYS A 22 -55.96 -23.66 -39.88
C LYS A 22 -56.76 -23.05 -41.04
N GLU A 23 -57.54 -23.86 -41.76
CA GLU A 23 -58.36 -23.41 -42.89
C GLU A 23 -59.44 -22.41 -42.46
N GLU A 24 -60.04 -22.63 -41.29
CA GLU A 24 -61.08 -21.78 -40.71
C GLU A 24 -60.49 -20.46 -40.18
N LEU A 25 -59.31 -20.52 -39.54
CA LEU A 25 -58.54 -19.33 -39.16
C LEU A 25 -58.12 -18.49 -40.37
N VAL A 26 -57.77 -19.12 -41.49
CA VAL A 26 -57.46 -18.43 -42.75
C VAL A 26 -58.70 -17.75 -43.32
N LEU A 27 -59.88 -18.39 -43.25
CA LEU A 27 -61.14 -17.78 -43.67
C LEU A 27 -61.51 -16.59 -42.78
N LEU A 28 -61.35 -16.73 -41.46
CA LEU A 28 -61.59 -15.67 -40.48
C LEU A 28 -60.64 -14.49 -40.70
N ALA A 29 -59.34 -14.76 -40.90
CA ALA A 29 -58.35 -13.75 -41.20
C ALA A 29 -58.62 -12.99 -42.51
N LYS A 30 -59.10 -13.70 -43.56
CA LYS A 30 -59.57 -13.05 -44.80
C LYS A 30 -60.78 -12.16 -44.56
N HIS A 31 -61.74 -12.62 -43.77
CA HIS A 31 -62.94 -11.86 -43.44
C HIS A 31 -62.61 -10.59 -42.64
N LEU A 32 -61.63 -10.67 -41.75
CA LEU A 32 -61.08 -9.54 -40.97
C LEU A 32 -60.09 -8.67 -41.77
N LYS A 33 -59.82 -9.00 -43.04
CA LYS A 33 -58.86 -8.31 -43.92
C LYS A 33 -57.46 -8.17 -43.30
N LEU A 34 -57.00 -9.22 -42.62
CA LEU A 34 -55.65 -9.28 -42.08
C LEU A 34 -54.63 -9.57 -43.18
N ASP A 35 -53.44 -8.99 -43.05
CA ASP A 35 -52.31 -9.31 -43.91
C ASP A 35 -51.59 -10.56 -43.37
N PHE A 36 -51.76 -11.69 -44.06
CA PHE A 36 -51.13 -12.95 -43.68
C PHE A 36 -50.75 -13.76 -44.92
N LYS A 37 -49.72 -14.60 -44.78
CA LYS A 37 -49.35 -15.58 -45.81
C LYS A 37 -49.95 -16.94 -45.47
N ILE A 38 -50.59 -17.60 -46.43
CA ILE A 38 -51.19 -18.95 -46.23
C ILE A 38 -50.15 -19.99 -45.78
N SER A 39 -48.88 -19.79 -46.15
CA SER A 39 -47.75 -20.61 -45.74
C SER A 39 -47.38 -20.45 -44.25
N MET A 40 -47.87 -19.44 -43.54
CA MET A 40 -47.61 -19.25 -42.12
C MET A 40 -48.15 -20.42 -41.27
N ARG A 41 -47.48 -20.67 -40.14
CA ARG A 41 -47.91 -21.69 -39.18
C ARG A 41 -49.24 -21.29 -38.53
N LYS A 42 -50.06 -22.28 -38.16
CA LYS A 42 -51.37 -22.07 -37.50
C LYS A 42 -51.27 -21.08 -36.35
N GLN A 43 -50.27 -21.23 -35.46
CA GLN A 43 -50.05 -20.37 -34.30
C GLN A 43 -49.80 -18.89 -34.65
N ILE A 44 -49.07 -18.62 -35.74
CA ILE A 44 -48.80 -17.23 -36.17
C ILE A 44 -50.09 -16.57 -36.67
N ILE A 45 -50.87 -17.30 -37.47
CA ILE A 45 -52.18 -16.83 -37.94
C ILE A 45 -53.14 -16.69 -36.76
N ASN A 46 -53.10 -17.61 -35.79
CA ASN A 46 -53.93 -17.56 -34.58
C ASN A 46 -53.64 -16.30 -33.77
N ASN A 47 -52.37 -16.03 -33.46
CA ASN A 47 -51.96 -14.86 -32.69
C ASN A 47 -52.37 -13.56 -33.40
N LEU A 48 -52.22 -13.46 -34.72
CA LEU A 48 -52.65 -12.30 -35.52
C LEU A 48 -54.17 -12.07 -35.48
N VAL A 49 -54.95 -13.16 -35.50
CA VAL A 49 -56.41 -13.08 -35.42
C VAL A 49 -56.84 -12.69 -34.00
N ILE A 50 -56.23 -13.26 -32.95
CA ILE A 50 -56.48 -12.87 -31.56
C ILE A 50 -56.21 -11.38 -31.37
N ASP A 51 -55.05 -10.89 -31.82
CA ASP A 51 -54.69 -9.47 -31.76
C ASP A 51 -55.79 -8.60 -32.34
N LYS A 52 -56.28 -8.94 -33.53
CA LYS A 52 -57.30 -8.13 -34.20
C LYS A 52 -58.67 -8.21 -33.55
N LEU A 53 -59.04 -9.37 -33.01
CA LEU A 53 -60.32 -9.57 -32.33
C LEU A 53 -60.37 -8.84 -30.98
N VAL A 54 -59.25 -8.81 -30.26
CA VAL A 54 -59.10 -8.02 -29.02
C VAL A 54 -59.08 -6.52 -29.34
N ASP A 55 -58.30 -6.09 -30.34
CA ASP A 55 -58.25 -4.68 -30.78
C ASP A 55 -59.61 -4.15 -31.26
N SER A 56 -60.47 -5.04 -31.77
CA SER A 56 -61.81 -4.68 -32.25
C SER A 56 -62.88 -4.84 -31.17
N GLU A 57 -62.48 -5.10 -29.91
CA GLU A 57 -63.36 -5.34 -28.75
C GLU A 57 -64.39 -6.47 -28.97
N ILE A 58 -64.08 -7.41 -29.87
CA ILE A 58 -64.93 -8.58 -30.18
C ILE A 58 -64.66 -9.70 -29.16
N LEU A 59 -63.40 -9.85 -28.74
CA LEU A 59 -62.98 -10.74 -27.67
C LEU A 59 -62.40 -9.90 -26.52
N GLY A 60 -62.60 -10.35 -25.28
CA GLY A 60 -61.97 -9.75 -24.10
C GLY A 60 -60.48 -10.04 -24.01
N GLU A 61 -59.78 -9.34 -23.10
CA GLU A 61 -58.34 -9.51 -22.85
C GLU A 61 -57.97 -10.95 -22.45
N GLU A 62 -58.92 -11.73 -21.94
CA GLU A 62 -58.81 -13.16 -21.66
C GLU A 62 -58.33 -13.98 -22.87
N ALA A 63 -58.65 -13.54 -24.11
CA ALA A 63 -58.20 -14.20 -25.33
C ALA A 63 -56.68 -14.07 -25.58
N LEU A 64 -56.00 -13.11 -24.93
CA LEU A 64 -54.55 -12.99 -25.04
C LEU A 64 -53.81 -14.16 -24.37
N GLU A 65 -54.44 -14.85 -23.42
CA GLU A 65 -53.87 -16.05 -22.78
C GLU A 65 -53.73 -17.23 -23.75
N LEU A 66 -54.55 -17.27 -24.81
CA LEU A 66 -54.47 -18.27 -25.88
C LEU A 66 -53.31 -18.04 -26.84
N LYS A 67 -52.57 -16.93 -26.72
CA LYS A 67 -51.39 -16.69 -27.54
C LYS A 67 -50.28 -17.64 -27.16
N VAL A 68 -49.89 -18.47 -28.12
CA VAL A 68 -48.73 -19.34 -27.97
C VAL A 68 -47.48 -18.54 -28.33
N GLU A 69 -46.51 -18.50 -27.41
CA GLU A 69 -45.19 -17.95 -27.69
C GLU A 69 -44.57 -18.69 -28.88
N THR A 70 -44.18 -17.93 -29.89
CA THR A 70 -43.53 -18.51 -31.06
C THR A 70 -42.14 -19.02 -30.67
N VAL A 71 -41.69 -20.08 -31.33
CA VAL A 71 -40.34 -20.65 -31.12
C VAL A 71 -39.25 -19.58 -31.25
N ASP A 72 -39.48 -18.57 -32.10
CA ASP A 72 -38.54 -17.47 -32.31
C ASP A 72 -38.50 -16.50 -31.11
N ALA A 73 -39.64 -16.25 -30.44
CA ALA A 73 -39.68 -15.48 -29.19
C ALA A 73 -38.94 -16.19 -28.04
N ILE A 74 -39.09 -17.51 -27.94
CA ILE A 74 -38.39 -18.32 -26.94
C ILE A 74 -36.87 -18.28 -27.19
N LYS A 75 -36.44 -18.43 -28.46
CA LYS A 75 -35.03 -18.32 -28.85
C LYS A 75 -34.45 -16.94 -28.54
N LEU A 76 -35.20 -15.87 -28.81
CA LEU A 76 -34.79 -14.50 -28.49
C LEU A 76 -34.59 -14.30 -26.98
N LYS A 77 -35.53 -14.79 -26.15
CA LYS A 77 -35.37 -14.76 -24.69
C LYS A 77 -34.15 -15.54 -24.22
N HIS A 78 -33.91 -16.72 -24.79
CA HIS A 78 -32.75 -17.53 -24.44
C HIS A 78 -31.45 -16.83 -24.78
N LEU A 79 -31.36 -16.24 -25.98
CA LEU A 79 -30.18 -15.50 -26.44
C LEU A 79 -29.95 -14.23 -25.60
N ALA A 80 -31.03 -13.54 -25.20
CA ALA A 80 -30.93 -12.39 -24.30
C ALA A 80 -30.39 -12.79 -22.92
N LEU A 81 -30.89 -13.89 -22.34
CA LEU A 81 -30.40 -14.43 -21.08
C LEU A 81 -28.93 -14.85 -21.15
N GLU A 82 -28.53 -15.53 -22.24
CA GLU A 82 -27.14 -15.92 -22.47
C GLU A 82 -26.22 -14.71 -22.55
N HIS A 83 -26.65 -13.65 -23.24
CA HIS A 83 -25.90 -12.40 -23.31
C HIS A 83 -25.78 -11.72 -21.95
N GLU A 84 -26.84 -11.68 -21.15
CA GLU A 84 -26.81 -11.11 -19.80
C GLU A 84 -25.84 -11.87 -18.88
N LEU A 85 -25.86 -13.21 -18.93
CA LEU A 85 -24.95 -14.05 -18.16
C LEU A 85 -23.49 -13.77 -18.57
N LYS A 86 -23.22 -13.70 -19.86
CA LYS A 86 -21.87 -13.42 -20.38
C LYS A 86 -21.36 -12.04 -19.94
N LEU A 87 -22.23 -11.02 -19.92
CA LEU A 87 -21.87 -9.70 -19.40
C LEU A 87 -21.53 -9.75 -17.91
N LYS A 88 -22.34 -10.44 -17.09
CA LYS A 88 -22.07 -10.61 -15.66
C LYS A 88 -20.75 -11.36 -15.40
N GLU A 89 -20.46 -12.39 -16.19
CA GLU A 89 -19.19 -13.11 -16.08
C GLU A 89 -17.99 -12.22 -16.39
N LEU A 90 -18.08 -11.37 -17.42
CA LEU A 90 -17.02 -10.42 -17.76
C LEU A 90 -16.82 -9.38 -16.66
N GLU A 91 -17.90 -8.80 -16.14
CA GLU A 91 -17.82 -7.81 -15.05
C GLU A 91 -17.17 -8.42 -13.80
N MET A 92 -17.53 -9.66 -13.45
CA MET A 92 -16.93 -10.35 -12.32
C MET A 92 -15.42 -10.60 -12.53
N LYS A 93 -15.01 -10.99 -13.74
CA LYS A 93 -13.59 -11.18 -14.08
C LYS A 93 -12.82 -9.88 -13.97
N GLU A 94 -13.34 -8.77 -14.51
CA GLU A 94 -12.69 -7.46 -14.43
C GLU A 94 -12.53 -7.00 -12.97
N ARG A 95 -13.55 -7.20 -12.13
CA ARG A 95 -13.45 -6.89 -10.69
C ARG A 95 -12.35 -7.69 -10.00
N LEU A 96 -12.27 -8.99 -10.27
CA LEU A 96 -11.23 -9.86 -9.72
C LEU A 96 -9.83 -9.46 -10.21
N GLU A 97 -9.68 -9.04 -11.46
CA GLU A 97 -8.40 -8.55 -11.98
C GLU A 97 -8.00 -7.23 -11.33
N MET A 98 -8.93 -6.29 -11.19
CA MET A 98 -8.68 -5.02 -10.50
C MET A 98 -8.29 -5.22 -9.04
N GLU A 99 -8.94 -6.14 -8.33
CA GLU A 99 -8.62 -6.46 -6.95
C GLU A 99 -7.20 -7.05 -6.83
N LYS A 100 -6.83 -7.98 -7.72
CA LYS A 100 -5.46 -8.54 -7.77
C LYS A 100 -4.39 -7.49 -8.08
N ILE A 101 -4.69 -6.53 -8.94
CA ILE A 101 -3.76 -5.43 -9.24
C ILE A 101 -3.57 -4.56 -7.99
N LYS A 102 -4.67 -4.20 -7.34
CA LYS A 102 -4.64 -3.38 -6.12
C LYS A 102 -3.88 -4.07 -4.98
N GLU A 103 -4.11 -5.36 -4.76
CA GLU A 103 -3.37 -6.15 -3.76
C GLU A 103 -1.85 -6.14 -4.04
N LYS A 104 -1.46 -6.28 -5.31
CA LYS A 104 -0.04 -6.20 -5.69
C LYS A 104 0.56 -4.81 -5.48
N GLU A 105 -0.19 -3.76 -5.76
CA GLU A 105 0.23 -2.38 -5.52
C GLU A 105 0.42 -2.12 -4.02
N ASP A 106 -0.54 -2.55 -3.20
CA ASP A 106 -0.47 -2.43 -1.74
C ASP A 106 0.70 -3.24 -1.18
N GLU A 107 0.93 -4.48 -1.65
CA GLU A 107 2.07 -5.31 -1.27
C GLU A 107 3.41 -4.65 -1.64
N PHE A 108 3.50 -4.08 -2.85
CA PHE A 108 4.70 -3.37 -3.30
C PHE A 108 4.99 -2.14 -2.44
N LYS A 109 3.94 -1.38 -2.11
CA LYS A 109 4.04 -0.19 -1.26
C LYS A 109 4.50 -0.56 0.15
N LEU A 110 3.94 -1.63 0.72
CA LEU A 110 4.34 -2.15 2.03
C LEU A 110 5.81 -2.57 2.05
N LYS A 111 6.28 -3.27 1.01
CA LYS A 111 7.70 -3.66 0.87
C LYS A 111 8.62 -2.43 0.77
N GLN A 112 8.19 -1.39 0.04
CA GLN A 112 8.96 -0.16 -0.08
C GLN A 112 9.07 0.56 1.28
N ASP A 113 7.98 0.63 2.04
CA ASP A 113 7.98 1.26 3.35
C ASP A 113 8.78 0.44 4.38
N GLU A 114 8.70 -0.89 4.34
CA GLU A 114 9.54 -1.77 5.16
C GLU A 114 11.03 -1.57 4.88
N PHE A 115 11.40 -1.43 3.59
CA PHE A 115 12.79 -1.17 3.21
C PHE A 115 13.30 0.18 3.72
N LYS A 116 12.49 1.24 3.60
CA LYS A 116 12.82 2.56 4.16
C LYS A 116 12.98 2.52 5.67
N LEU A 117 12.11 1.79 6.36
CA LEU A 117 12.15 1.67 7.81
C LEU A 117 13.42 0.94 8.27
N LYS A 118 13.81 -0.13 7.56
CA LYS A 118 15.07 -0.85 7.79
C LYS A 118 16.30 0.03 7.54
N GLN A 119 16.30 0.87 6.50
CA GLN A 119 17.38 1.83 6.28
C GLN A 119 17.48 2.85 7.41
N ALA A 120 16.36 3.44 7.83
CA ALA A 120 16.34 4.41 8.91
C ALA A 120 16.80 3.79 10.25
N GLU A 121 16.41 2.55 10.54
CA GLU A 121 16.86 1.82 11.73
C GLU A 121 18.38 1.59 11.72
N LEU A 122 18.94 1.22 10.56
CA LEU A 122 20.37 1.00 10.39
C LEU A 122 21.15 2.31 10.56
N GLU A 123 20.70 3.41 9.95
CA GLU A 123 21.31 4.74 10.11
C GLU A 123 21.25 5.21 11.59
N MET A 124 20.13 4.99 12.27
CA MET A 124 20.01 5.33 13.69
C MET A 124 20.98 4.52 14.55
N LYS A 125 21.14 3.23 14.24
CA LYS A 125 22.07 2.36 14.95
C LYS A 125 23.53 2.79 14.73
N GLU A 126 23.91 3.12 13.50
CA GLU A 126 25.26 3.63 13.20
C GLU A 126 25.56 4.93 13.94
N ARG A 127 24.60 5.87 14.01
CA ARG A 127 24.74 7.10 14.81
C ARG A 127 24.95 6.81 16.28
N LEU A 128 24.18 5.88 16.86
CA LEU A 128 24.33 5.49 18.26
C LEU A 128 25.68 4.83 18.54
N GLU A 129 26.24 4.07 17.60
CA GLU A 129 27.57 3.47 17.73
C GLU A 129 28.68 4.54 17.64
N MET A 130 28.55 5.49 16.71
CA MET A 130 29.45 6.64 16.62
C MET A 130 29.45 7.48 17.90
N ASP A 131 28.27 7.86 18.40
CA ASP A 131 28.13 8.64 19.64
C ASP A 131 28.75 7.93 20.86
N LYS A 132 28.62 6.61 20.95
CA LYS A 132 29.25 5.82 22.02
C LYS A 132 30.77 5.86 21.91
N LYS A 133 31.30 5.66 20.70
CA LYS A 133 32.74 5.69 20.45
C LYS A 133 33.33 7.06 20.75
N GLU A 134 32.66 8.14 20.34
CA GLU A 134 33.09 9.51 20.65
C GLU A 134 33.15 9.77 22.16
N LYS A 135 32.14 9.32 22.92
CA LYS A 135 32.16 9.43 24.38
C LYS A 135 33.26 8.61 25.04
N GLU A 136 33.54 7.41 24.53
CA GLU A 136 34.66 6.60 25.02
C GLU A 136 36.01 7.27 24.75
N ASP A 137 36.20 7.83 23.56
CA ASP A 137 37.42 8.52 23.18
C ASP A 137 37.59 9.83 23.98
N GLU A 138 36.51 10.57 24.22
CA GLU A 138 36.51 11.74 25.12
C GLU A 138 36.91 11.35 26.55
N PHE A 139 36.39 10.23 27.07
CA PHE A 139 36.74 9.74 28.40
C PHE A 139 38.21 9.34 28.50
N LYS A 140 38.73 8.60 27.51
CA LYS A 140 40.16 8.22 27.44
C LYS A 140 41.06 9.46 27.38
N LEU A 141 40.67 10.47 26.59
CA LEU A 141 41.43 11.71 26.47
C LEU A 141 41.50 12.46 27.81
N LYS A 142 40.37 12.58 28.52
CA LYS A 142 40.33 13.19 29.86
C LYS A 142 41.16 12.42 30.88
N GLU A 143 41.18 11.09 30.80
CA GLU A 143 42.00 10.27 31.69
C GLU A 143 43.50 10.50 31.45
N LEU A 144 43.92 10.57 30.18
CA LEU A 144 45.31 10.89 29.80
C LEU A 144 45.70 12.29 30.27
N GLU A 145 44.88 13.30 30.01
CA GLU A 145 45.13 14.68 30.44
C GLU A 145 45.27 14.78 31.97
N MET A 146 44.43 14.08 32.73
CA MET A 146 44.53 14.02 34.18
C MET A 146 45.83 13.34 34.64
N ARG A 147 46.24 12.26 33.96
CA ARG A 147 47.49 11.54 34.26
C ARG A 147 48.70 12.42 34.02
N GLU A 148 48.77 13.10 32.87
CA GLU A 148 49.85 14.04 32.55
C GLU A 148 49.90 15.19 33.56
N ARG A 149 48.75 15.72 33.97
CA ARG A 149 48.68 16.78 34.99
C ARG A 149 49.27 16.32 36.33
N LEU A 150 48.94 15.11 36.78
CA LEU A 150 49.49 14.54 38.00
C LEU A 150 51.00 14.28 37.89
N GLU A 151 51.49 13.85 36.73
CA GLU A 151 52.91 13.63 36.48
C GLU A 151 53.70 14.95 36.49
N MET A 152 53.19 15.99 35.83
CA MET A 152 53.75 17.34 35.86
C MET A 152 53.76 17.93 37.26
N GLU A 153 52.73 17.68 38.07
CA GLU A 153 52.68 18.12 39.46
C GLU A 153 53.72 17.40 40.34
N LYS A 154 53.91 16.09 40.14
CA LYS A 154 54.98 15.32 40.81
C LYS A 154 56.35 15.86 40.45
N LEU A 155 56.63 16.10 39.18
CA LEU A 155 57.90 16.67 38.72
C LEU A 155 58.15 18.06 39.33
N LYS A 156 57.14 18.92 39.38
CA LYS A 156 57.25 20.23 40.06
C LYS A 156 57.62 20.09 41.54
N ILE A 157 56.99 19.16 42.25
CA ILE A 157 57.30 18.91 43.66
C ILE A 157 58.74 18.41 43.83
N GLU A 158 59.20 17.54 42.94
CA GLU A 158 60.56 16.99 42.95
C GLU A 158 61.61 18.08 42.68
N MET A 159 61.38 18.94 41.69
CA MET A 159 62.24 20.10 41.43
C MET A 159 62.35 21.03 42.64
N VAL A 160 61.23 21.33 43.32
CA VAL A 160 61.25 22.14 44.56
C VAL A 160 62.01 21.44 45.70
N LYS A 161 61.96 20.10 45.78
CA LYS A 161 62.75 19.32 46.74
C LYS A 161 64.25 19.34 46.42
N GLU A 162 64.62 19.26 45.15
CA GLU A 162 66.02 19.36 44.72
C GLU A 162 66.59 20.77 44.93
N GLU A 163 65.80 21.81 44.66
CA GLU A 163 66.16 23.21 44.96
C GLU A 163 66.29 23.47 46.47
N SER A 164 65.51 22.78 47.30
CA SER A 164 65.64 22.87 48.77
C SER A 164 66.78 22.02 49.34
N ASN A 165 67.18 20.93 48.67
CA ASN A 165 68.38 20.15 49.01
C ASN A 165 69.70 20.75 48.52
N THR A 166 69.67 21.64 47.52
CA THR A 166 70.86 22.37 47.02
C THR A 166 71.14 23.67 47.78
N LYS A 167 70.36 24.01 48.81
CA LYS A 167 70.79 24.94 49.87
C LYS A 167 71.78 24.26 50.82
N VAL A 168 72.89 23.81 50.25
CA VAL A 168 74.16 23.70 50.96
C VAL A 168 74.45 25.10 51.49
N GLN A 169 74.59 25.19 52.82
CA GLN A 169 75.07 26.39 53.51
C GLN A 169 76.25 26.99 52.74
N PRO A 170 76.26 28.30 52.42
CA PRO A 170 77.51 28.94 52.07
C PRO A 170 78.34 28.92 53.36
N LYS A 171 79.28 27.96 53.47
CA LYS A 171 80.40 28.10 54.39
C LYS A 171 81.12 29.36 53.94
N SER A 172 80.85 30.47 54.60
CA SER A 172 81.65 31.67 54.47
C SER A 172 83.05 31.28 54.95
N GLU A 173 83.95 31.00 54.01
CA GLU A 173 85.38 31.02 54.27
C GLU A 173 85.73 32.47 54.63
N TYR A 174 85.61 32.77 55.92
CA TYR A 174 86.11 33.99 56.50
C TYR A 174 87.63 33.97 56.29
N PHE A 175 88.11 34.80 55.36
CA PHE A 175 89.53 34.97 55.10
C PHE A 175 90.20 35.56 56.35
N ASP A 176 90.78 34.68 57.17
CA ASP A 176 91.48 35.05 58.39
C ASP A 176 92.91 35.51 58.04
N ALA A 177 93.07 36.82 57.87
CA ALA A 177 94.35 37.45 57.54
C ALA A 177 95.44 37.15 58.59
N ALA A 178 95.08 36.84 59.85
CA ALA A 178 96.04 36.54 60.90
C ALA A 178 96.79 35.21 60.66
N LYS A 179 96.22 34.29 59.88
CA LYS A 179 96.85 33.00 59.55
C LYS A 179 97.91 33.08 58.45
N ASN A 180 97.97 34.18 57.69
CA ASN A 180 98.88 34.35 56.54
C ASN A 180 99.98 35.41 56.77
N ILE A 181 100.06 36.02 57.95
CA ILE A 181 101.16 36.92 58.29
C ILE A 181 102.35 36.06 58.75
N ARG A 182 103.39 35.97 57.92
CA ARG A 182 104.70 35.44 58.34
C ARG A 182 105.30 36.42 59.36
N LEU A 183 105.26 36.03 60.63
CA LEU A 183 105.98 36.71 61.70
C LEU A 183 107.46 36.80 61.34
N VAL A 184 107.94 38.03 61.12
CA VAL A 184 109.36 38.34 60.90
C VAL A 184 110.14 37.79 62.11
N PRO A 185 111.28 37.10 61.92
CA PRO A 185 112.07 36.57 63.02
C PRO A 185 112.39 37.66 64.05
N ARG A 186 112.21 37.35 65.34
CA ARG A 186 112.50 38.28 66.44
C ARG A 186 113.97 38.72 66.35
N PHE A 187 114.18 40.03 66.21
CA PHE A 187 115.50 40.65 66.25
C PHE A 187 116.09 40.51 67.67
N CYS A 188 117.26 39.87 67.78
CA CYS A 188 118.00 39.76 69.03
C CYS A 188 119.17 40.75 69.00
N GLU A 189 119.07 41.84 69.76
CA GLU A 189 120.21 42.71 70.04
C GLU A 189 121.20 41.98 70.95
N LYS A 190 122.37 41.63 70.41
CA LYS A 190 123.53 41.25 71.22
C LYS A 190 124.13 42.51 71.82
N ASN A 191 123.80 42.82 73.07
CA ASN A 191 124.56 43.81 73.82
C ASN A 191 125.96 43.27 74.11
N SER A 192 126.94 43.91 73.49
CA SER A 192 128.37 43.71 73.70
C SER A 192 128.85 44.80 74.64
N ARG A 193 129.39 44.38 75.79
CA ARG A 193 130.05 45.13 76.87
C ARG A 193 129.14 45.83 77.88
#